data_AF-A0A9P4R199-F1
#
_entry.id   AF-A0A9P4R199-F1
#
_cell.length_a   1.000
_cell.length_b   1.000
_cell.length_c   1.000
_cell.angle_alpha   90.00
_cell.angle_beta   90.00
_cell.angle_gamma   90.00
#
_symmetry.space_group_name_H-M   'P 1'
#
loop_
_entity.id
_entity.type
_entity.pdbx_description
1 polymer ?
#
loop_
_entity_poly.entity_id
_entity_poly.type
_entity_poly.pdbx_seq_one_letter_code
_entity_poly.pdbx_strand_id
1 'polypeptide(L)'
;MKWAIVLTGASDFARPADQLSLTQNAALMMTGAIWTRWCFVIRPRNVFLAAVNFFLFIVGAAQVSRIYMYQQSIKGVEGEAKSEGAELKSELEKVGEKVEKKVGA
;
A
#
# COMPACT_ATOMS: atom_id res chain seq x y z
N MET A 1 18.85 2.34 -27.67
CA MET A 1 18.66 2.69 -26.25
C MET A 1 17.36 3.47 -25.96
N LYS A 2 16.19 3.15 -26.57
CA LYS A 2 14.94 3.94 -26.39
C LYS A 2 13.91 3.29 -25.44
N TRP A 3 14.03 1.98 -25.18
CA TRP A 3 13.05 1.19 -24.41
C TRP A 3 13.51 0.84 -22.99
N ALA A 4 14.73 1.23 -22.61
CA ALA A 4 15.30 0.90 -21.30
C ALA A 4 14.47 1.47 -20.14
N ILE A 5 13.93 2.70 -20.28
CA ILE A 5 13.06 3.33 -19.27
C ILE A 5 11.77 2.52 -19.04
N VAL A 6 11.20 1.96 -20.11
CA VAL A 6 9.96 1.17 -20.04
C VAL A 6 10.20 -0.15 -19.31
N LEU A 7 11.34 -0.79 -19.57
CA LEU A 7 11.75 -2.02 -18.88
C LEU A 7 12.10 -1.79 -17.40
N THR A 8 12.77 -0.68 -17.07
CA THR A 8 13.07 -0.31 -15.68
C THR A 8 11.80 -0.03 -14.86
N GLY A 9 10.77 0.58 -15.46
CA GLY A 9 9.47 0.76 -14.80
C GLY A 9 8.74 -0.55 -14.54
N ALA A 10 8.85 -1.53 -15.45
CA ALA A 10 8.26 -2.85 -15.26
C ALA A 10 8.93 -3.66 -14.14
N SER A 11 10.25 -3.50 -13.93
CA SER A 11 10.95 -4.14 -12.81
C SER A 11 10.57 -3.59 -11.42
N ASP A 12 9.90 -2.43 -11.34
CA ASP A 12 9.48 -1.84 -10.07
C ASP A 12 8.26 -2.56 -9.45
N PHE A 13 7.54 -3.38 -10.22
CA PHE A 13 6.45 -4.21 -9.71
C PHE A 13 6.89 -5.35 -8.80
N ALA A 14 8.20 -5.65 -8.73
CA ALA A 14 8.75 -6.70 -7.88
C ALA A 14 9.08 -6.23 -6.45
N ARG A 15 8.94 -4.93 -6.14
CA ARG A 15 9.31 -4.38 -4.82
C ARG A 15 8.15 -4.53 -3.81
N PRO A 16 8.39 -5.15 -2.64
CA PRO A 16 7.35 -5.42 -1.65
C PRO A 16 6.72 -4.13 -1.11
N ALA A 17 5.39 -4.15 -0.95
CA ALA A 17 4.55 -3.01 -0.55
C ALA A 17 4.81 -2.52 0.90
N ASP A 18 5.58 -3.27 1.68
CA ASP A 18 5.84 -3.04 3.11
C ASP A 18 6.90 -1.94 3.38
N GLN A 19 7.55 -1.42 2.34
CA GLN A 19 8.56 -0.35 2.41
C GLN A 19 8.14 0.94 1.68
N LEU A 20 6.90 1.01 1.15
CA LEU A 20 6.46 2.11 0.31
C LEU A 20 5.70 3.18 1.10
N SER A 21 6.30 4.36 1.27
CA SER A 21 5.63 5.54 1.80
C SER A 21 4.47 5.96 0.89
N LEU A 22 3.23 5.82 1.37
CA LEU A 22 2.00 6.09 0.62
C LEU A 22 1.96 7.53 0.11
N THR A 23 2.38 8.48 0.95
CA THR A 23 2.46 9.92 0.60
C THR A 23 3.47 10.19 -0.50
N GLN A 24 4.58 9.44 -0.55
CA GLN A 24 5.63 9.62 -1.56
C GLN A 24 5.21 9.06 -2.92
N ASN A 25 4.54 7.90 -2.96
CA ASN A 25 3.99 7.34 -4.20
C ASN A 25 2.78 8.11 -4.71
N ALA A 26 1.94 8.61 -3.81
CA ALA A 26 0.86 9.52 -4.17
C ALA A 26 1.40 10.83 -4.76
N ALA A 27 2.47 11.39 -4.18
CA ALA A 27 3.14 12.57 -4.74
C ALA A 27 3.71 12.29 -6.13
N LEU A 28 4.40 11.15 -6.35
CA LEU A 28 4.92 10.77 -7.66
C LEU A 28 3.82 10.56 -8.70
N MET A 29 2.71 9.91 -8.32
CA MET A 29 1.52 9.75 -9.16
C MET A 29 0.95 11.13 -9.57
N MET A 30 0.71 12.02 -8.60
CA MET A 30 0.20 13.37 -8.87
C MET A 30 1.14 14.17 -9.78
N THR A 31 2.44 14.03 -9.57
CA THR A 31 3.47 14.68 -10.39
C THR A 31 3.41 14.16 -11.83
N GLY A 32 3.34 12.83 -12.03
CA GLY A 32 3.17 12.22 -13.35
C GLY A 32 1.91 12.68 -14.07
N ALA A 33 0.76 12.80 -13.36
CA ALA A 33 -0.49 13.28 -13.94
C ALA A 33 -0.42 14.74 -14.40
N ILE A 34 0.12 15.63 -13.55
CA ILE A 34 0.26 17.06 -13.85
C ILE A 34 1.19 17.23 -15.05
N TRP A 35 2.36 16.60 -15.03
CA TRP A 35 3.33 16.73 -16.11
C TRP A 35 2.84 16.11 -17.43
N THR A 36 2.07 15.03 -17.38
CA THR A 36 1.39 14.46 -18.56
C THR A 36 0.48 15.50 -19.20
N ARG A 37 -0.37 16.18 -18.42
CA ARG A 37 -1.26 17.25 -18.92
C ARG A 37 -0.46 18.41 -19.53
N TRP A 38 0.61 18.85 -18.87
CA TRP A 38 1.45 19.96 -19.35
C TRP A 38 2.17 19.64 -20.67
N CYS A 39 2.59 18.39 -20.90
CA CYS A 39 3.20 17.96 -22.16
C CYS A 39 2.25 18.04 -23.37
N PHE A 40 0.93 17.99 -23.16
CA PHE A 40 -0.07 18.18 -24.23
C PHE A 40 -0.46 19.63 -24.48
N VAL A 41 -0.20 20.53 -23.53
CA VAL A 41 -0.49 21.98 -23.58
C VAL A 41 0.64 22.76 -24.26
N ILE A 42 1.90 22.37 -24.03
CA ILE A 42 3.06 23.03 -24.64
C ILE A 42 3.17 22.67 -26.13
N ARG A 43 3.34 23.68 -27.00
CA ARG A 43 3.52 23.54 -28.45
C ARG A 43 4.97 23.89 -28.82
N PRO A 44 5.70 23.06 -29.58
CA PRO A 44 5.31 21.78 -30.19
C PRO A 44 5.18 20.62 -29.17
N ARG A 45 4.24 19.70 -29.41
CA ARG A 45 3.94 18.58 -28.51
C ARG A 45 5.08 17.56 -28.46
N ASN A 46 5.59 17.31 -27.27
CA ASN A 46 6.63 16.29 -27.05
C ASN A 46 6.02 15.00 -26.47
N VAL A 47 5.52 14.15 -27.38
CA VAL A 47 4.78 12.91 -27.05
C VAL A 47 5.63 11.92 -26.24
N PHE A 48 6.95 11.92 -26.40
CA PHE A 48 7.85 11.04 -25.64
C PHE A 48 7.90 11.42 -24.16
N LEU A 49 7.97 12.71 -23.85
CA LEU A 49 7.91 13.21 -22.47
C LEU A 49 6.55 12.95 -21.82
N ALA A 50 5.48 13.06 -22.61
CA ALA A 50 4.12 12.74 -22.17
C ALA A 50 3.99 11.25 -21.83
N ALA A 51 4.51 10.35 -22.68
CA ALA A 51 4.49 8.91 -22.43
C ALA A 51 5.23 8.53 -21.15
N VAL A 52 6.42 9.08 -20.90
CA VAL A 52 7.20 8.77 -19.69
C VAL A 52 6.47 9.24 -18.42
N ASN A 53 5.91 10.45 -18.41
CA ASN A 53 5.14 10.94 -17.26
C ASN A 53 3.82 10.19 -17.06
N PHE A 54 3.22 9.69 -18.15
CA PHE A 54 2.02 8.87 -18.09
C PHE A 54 2.31 7.47 -17.52
N PHE A 55 3.42 6.85 -17.92
CA PHE A 55 3.85 5.59 -17.31
C PHE A 55 4.22 5.78 -15.84
N LEU A 56 4.85 6.89 -15.48
CA LEU A 56 5.11 7.24 -14.08
C LEU A 56 3.81 7.33 -13.26
N PHE A 57 2.76 7.93 -13.83
CA PHE A 57 1.44 7.96 -13.21
C PHE A 57 0.85 6.55 -13.02
N ILE A 58 0.92 5.70 -14.05
CA ILE A 58 0.40 4.31 -13.97
C ILE A 58 1.14 3.50 -12.91
N VAL A 59 2.47 3.59 -12.85
CA VAL A 59 3.28 2.88 -11.85
C VAL A 59 2.94 3.37 -10.45
N GLY A 60 2.87 4.68 -10.23
CA GLY A 60 2.46 5.25 -8.95
C GLY A 60 1.03 4.88 -8.54
N ALA A 61 0.09 4.84 -9.48
CA ALA A 61 -1.30 4.44 -9.23
C ALA A 61 -1.41 2.95 -8.85
N ALA A 62 -0.69 2.07 -9.53
CA ALA A 62 -0.64 0.65 -9.20
C ALA A 62 -0.04 0.41 -7.80
N GLN A 63 0.98 1.17 -7.44
CA GLN A 63 1.61 1.12 -6.11
C GLN A 63 0.68 1.65 -5.01
N VAL A 64 0.04 2.80 -5.21
CA VAL A 64 -0.96 3.33 -4.26
C VAL A 64 -2.13 2.37 -4.09
N SER A 65 -2.62 1.77 -5.18
CA SER A 65 -3.71 0.78 -5.12
C SER A 65 -3.31 -0.47 -4.32
N ARG A 66 -2.10 -1.00 -4.53
CA ARG A 66 -1.55 -2.12 -3.74
C ARG A 66 -1.44 -1.78 -2.25
N ILE A 67 -0.93 -0.59 -1.91
CA ILE A 67 -0.81 -0.14 -0.51
C ILE A 67 -2.20 0.02 0.12
N TYR A 68 -3.16 0.57 -0.62
CA TYR A 68 -4.53 0.75 -0.14
C TYR A 68 -5.19 -0.60 0.20
N MET A 69 -5.04 -1.60 -0.67
CA MET A 69 -5.52 -2.97 -0.40
C MET A 69 -4.80 -3.59 0.81
N TYR A 70 -3.50 -3.38 0.96
CA TYR A 70 -2.72 -3.86 2.11
C TYR A 70 -3.16 -3.20 3.44
N GLN A 71 -3.44 -1.90 3.45
CA GLN A 71 -3.97 -1.22 4.64
C GLN A 71 -5.37 -1.73 5.02
N GLN A 72 -6.20 -2.09 4.03
CA GLN A 72 -7.49 -2.72 4.31
C GLN A 72 -7.33 -4.13 4.89
N SER A 73 -6.40 -4.95 4.39
CA SER A 73 -6.14 -6.28 4.97
C SER A 73 -5.54 -6.20 6.37
N ILE A 74 -4.62 -5.27 6.63
CA ILE A 74 -4.05 -5.04 7.97
C ILE A 74 -5.16 -4.66 8.97
N LYS A 75 -6.10 -3.78 8.59
CA LYS A 75 -7.24 -3.42 9.47
C LYS A 75 -8.15 -4.61 9.80
N GLY A 76 -8.35 -5.52 8.84
CA GLY A 76 -9.09 -6.75 9.06
C GLY A 76 -8.37 -7.70 10.03
N VAL A 77 -7.08 -7.92 9.80
CA VAL A 77 -6.24 -8.80 10.64
C VAL A 77 -6.02 -8.23 12.04
N GLU A 78 -5.85 -6.91 12.18
CA GLU A 78 -5.75 -6.25 13.49
C GLU A 78 -7.09 -6.29 14.25
N GLY A 79 -8.21 -6.26 13.51
CA GLY A 79 -9.55 -6.47 14.04
C GLY A 79 -9.76 -7.89 14.56
N GLU A 80 -9.39 -8.90 13.77
CA GLU A 80 -9.45 -10.32 14.15
C GLU A 80 -8.50 -10.64 15.32
N ALA A 81 -7.27 -10.13 15.29
CA ALA A 81 -6.30 -10.32 16.37
C ALA A 81 -6.74 -9.64 17.68
N LYS A 82 -7.44 -8.49 17.60
CA LYS A 82 -8.05 -7.85 18.78
C LYS A 82 -9.25 -8.63 19.30
N SER A 83 -10.09 -9.20 18.44
CA SER A 83 -11.21 -10.05 18.89
C SER A 83 -10.72 -11.37 19.49
N GLU A 84 -9.79 -12.07 18.85
CA GLU A 84 -9.19 -13.29 19.39
C GLU A 84 -8.45 -13.02 20.72
N GLY A 85 -7.71 -11.91 20.79
CA GLY A 85 -7.04 -11.48 22.02
C GLY A 85 -8.01 -11.15 23.17
N ALA A 86 -9.17 -10.57 22.86
CA ALA A 86 -10.22 -10.28 23.86
C ALA A 86 -10.92 -11.57 24.32
N GLU A 87 -11.20 -12.51 23.42
CA GLU A 87 -11.79 -13.80 23.75
C GLU A 87 -10.86 -14.64 24.64
N LEU A 88 -9.58 -14.78 24.25
CA LEU A 88 -8.54 -15.46 25.03
C LEU A 88 -8.37 -14.86 26.43
N LYS A 89 -8.39 -13.53 26.55
CA LYS A 89 -8.30 -12.85 27.86
C LYS A 89 -9.50 -13.19 28.74
N SER A 90 -10.70 -13.24 28.17
CA SER A 90 -11.91 -13.61 28.91
C SER A 90 -11.93 -15.07 29.35
N GLU A 91 -11.36 -15.98 28.54
CA GLU A 91 -11.23 -17.40 28.90
C GLU A 91 -10.18 -17.60 30.00
N LEU A 92 -9.03 -16.93 29.91
CA LEU A 92 -7.99 -16.96 30.94
C LEU A 92 -8.51 -16.47 32.30
N GLU A 93 -9.31 -15.41 32.32
CA GLU A 93 -9.88 -14.85 33.56
C GLU A 93 -10.88 -15.84 34.21
N LYS A 94 -11.75 -16.46 33.40
CA LYS A 94 -12.68 -17.51 33.86
C LYS A 94 -11.96 -18.76 34.36
N VAL A 95 -10.88 -19.16 33.69
CA VAL A 95 -10.05 -20.31 34.10
C VAL A 95 -9.32 -19.99 35.40
N GLY A 96 -8.74 -18.79 35.52
CA GLY A 96 -8.08 -18.31 36.73
C GLY A 96 -9.02 -18.34 37.93
N GLU A 97 -10.23 -17.80 37.79
CA GLU A 97 -11.22 -17.77 38.87
C GLU A 97 -11.70 -19.18 39.27
N LYS A 98 -11.80 -20.11 38.31
CA LYS A 98 -12.11 -21.53 38.57
C LYS A 98 -10.99 -22.25 39.30
N VAL A 99 -9.74 -21.93 38.99
CA VAL A 99 -8.55 -22.50 39.65
C VAL A 99 -8.45 -21.98 41.08
N GLU A 100 -8.66 -20.68 41.30
CA GLU A 100 -8.66 -20.07 42.63
C GLU A 100 -9.74 -20.68 43.53
N LYS A 101 -10.96 -20.86 43.01
CA LYS A 101 -12.05 -21.54 43.72
C LYS A 101 -11.78 -23.02 44.03
N LYS A 102 -10.93 -23.69 43.26
CA LYS A 102 -10.55 -25.10 43.49
C LYS A 102 -9.34 -25.29 44.40
N VAL A 103 -8.47 -24.28 44.50
CA VAL A 103 -7.24 -24.33 45.32
C VAL A 103 -7.48 -23.75 46.72
N GLY A 104 -8.47 -22.86 46.88
CA GLY A 104 -8.86 -22.27 48.17
C GLY A 104 -9.90 -23.06 48.98
N ALA A 105 -10.32 -24.24 48.53
CA ALA A 105 -11.24 -25.16 49.22
C ALA A 105 -10.53 -26.48 49.55
#